data_AF-A0A6L4ZHA6-F1
#
_entry.id   AF-A0A6L4ZHA6-F1
#
_cell.length_a   1.000
_cell.length_b   1.000
_cell.length_c   1.000
_cell.angle_alpha   90.00
_cell.angle_beta   90.00
_cell.angle_gamma   90.00
#
_symmetry.space_group_name_H-M   'P 1'
#
loop_
_entity.id
_entity.type
_entity.pdbx_description
1 polymer ?
#
loop_
_entity_poly.entity_id
_entity_poly.type
_entity_poly.pdbx_seq_one_letter_code
_entity_poly.pdbx_strand_id
1 'polypeptide(L)'
;MEFKDLLKPANFLYWFLIFVPVAFFLEFTHASGTFIFAASCLAIVPLAGLMGHATETLAEELGEGVGGLLNATFGNAAELIIALIAMKEGKYEVVKASLTGSIIGNVLLVLGLSILVGGLKYPSQQFNRTASSLGSTLMTLSGIALIVP
;
A
#
# COMPACT_ATOMS: atom_id res chain seq x y z
N MET A 1 2.57 19.75 4.51
CA MET A 1 2.11 19.34 5.86
C MET A 1 3.32 19.41 6.78
N GLU A 2 3.24 20.09 7.93
CA GLU A 2 4.39 20.20 8.84
C GLU A 2 4.58 18.92 9.67
N PHE A 3 5.79 18.63 10.15
CA PHE A 3 6.08 17.44 10.97
C PHE A 3 5.21 17.33 12.23
N LYS A 4 4.75 18.47 12.76
CA LYS A 4 3.84 18.55 13.92
C LYS A 4 2.41 18.11 13.59
N ASP A 5 2.01 18.17 12.33
CA ASP A 5 0.69 17.72 11.87
C ASP A 5 0.58 16.20 11.78
N LEU A 6 1.71 15.49 11.70
CA LEU A 6 1.79 14.03 11.65
C LEU A 6 1.30 13.37 12.95
N LEU A 7 1.48 14.01 14.11
CA LEU A 7 1.14 13.44 15.42
C LEU A 7 -0.27 13.83 15.92
N LYS A 8 -1.06 14.54 15.12
CA LYS A 8 -2.45 14.86 15.46
C LYS A 8 -3.27 13.56 15.60
N PRO A 9 -4.25 13.50 16.53
CA PRO A 9 -5.08 12.31 16.72
C PRO A 9 -5.92 11.93 15.49
N ALA A 10 -6.10 12.85 14.54
CA ALA A 10 -6.69 12.57 13.23
C ALA A 10 -5.83 11.62 12.36
N ASN A 11 -4.52 11.52 12.64
CA ASN A 11 -3.57 10.72 11.87
C ASN A 11 -2.99 9.56 12.71
N PHE A 12 -3.88 8.77 13.32
CA PHE A 12 -3.54 7.59 14.13
C PHE A 12 -2.51 6.66 13.48
N LEU A 13 -2.50 6.58 12.14
CA LEU A 13 -1.56 5.77 11.38
C LEU A 13 -0.10 6.12 11.69
N TYR A 14 0.26 7.39 11.86
CA TYR A 14 1.64 7.81 12.10
C TYR A 14 2.15 7.52 13.50
N TRP A 15 1.29 7.16 14.45
CA TRP A 15 1.74 6.68 15.76
C TRP A 15 2.59 5.41 15.64
N PHE A 16 2.38 4.64 14.56
CA PHE A 16 3.15 3.45 14.27
C PHE A 16 4.60 3.76 13.86
N LEU A 17 4.98 5.02 13.63
CA LEU A 17 6.38 5.39 13.39
C LEU A 17 7.30 5.02 14.56
N ILE A 18 6.76 4.86 15.78
CA ILE A 18 7.51 4.35 16.92
C ILE A 18 8.06 2.95 16.68
N PHE A 19 7.44 2.15 15.79
CA PHE A 19 7.91 0.82 15.47
C PHE A 19 9.19 0.84 14.62
N VAL A 20 9.56 1.97 14.01
CA VAL A 20 10.83 2.11 13.28
C VAL A 20 12.02 1.95 14.24
N PRO A 21 12.23 2.79 15.27
CA PRO A 21 13.33 2.59 16.21
C PRO A 21 13.18 1.28 17.02
N VAL A 22 11.96 0.81 17.28
CA VAL A 22 11.74 -0.49 17.95
C VAL A 22 12.25 -1.65 17.09
N ALA A 23 11.98 -1.67 15.78
CA ALA A 23 12.47 -2.71 14.89
C ALA A 23 14.00 -2.73 14.84
N PHE A 24 14.65 -1.56 14.75
CA PHE A 24 16.11 -1.46 14.82
C PHE A 24 16.67 -1.93 16.17
N PHE A 25 16.03 -1.58 17.28
CA PHE A 25 16.45 -2.02 18.61
C PHE A 25 16.33 -3.55 18.78
N LEU A 26 15.23 -4.14 18.28
CA LEU A 26 15.02 -5.59 18.31
C LEU A 26 16.05 -6.34 17.46
N GLU A 27 16.40 -5.81 16.29
CA GLU A 27 17.46 -6.35 15.44
C GLU A 27 18.83 -6.26 16.13
N PHE A 28 19.14 -5.09 16.72
CA PHE A 28 20.41 -4.86 17.41
C PHE A 28 20.60 -5.76 18.65
N THR A 29 19.52 -6.07 19.35
CA THR A 29 19.53 -6.97 20.51
C THR A 29 19.41 -8.44 20.13
N HIS A 30 19.37 -8.77 18.83
CA HIS A 30 19.16 -10.12 18.31
C HIS A 30 17.93 -10.81 18.92
N ALA A 31 16.82 -10.07 19.03
CA ALA A 31 15.55 -10.60 19.47
C ALA A 31 15.03 -11.70 18.51
N SER A 32 13.94 -12.37 18.89
CA SER A 32 13.37 -13.40 18.02
C SER A 32 12.92 -12.81 16.68
N GLY A 33 13.14 -13.55 15.58
CA GLY A 33 12.76 -13.12 14.24
C GLY A 33 11.27 -12.77 14.11
N THR A 34 10.40 -13.40 14.91
CA THR A 34 8.97 -13.07 14.95
C THR A 34 8.70 -11.65 15.45
N PHE A 35 9.40 -11.20 16.50
CA PHE A 35 9.22 -9.84 17.01
C PHE A 35 9.80 -8.79 16.07
N ILE A 36 10.96 -9.08 15.47
CA ILE A 36 11.57 -8.20 14.47
C ILE A 36 10.65 -8.07 13.25
N PHE A 37 10.11 -9.19 12.76
CA PHE A 37 9.15 -9.21 11.65
C PHE A 37 7.89 -8.40 11.99
N ALA A 38 7.25 -8.65 13.13
CA ALA A 38 6.04 -7.93 13.53
C ALA A 38 6.27 -6.42 13.68
N ALA A 39 7.36 -6.01 14.34
CA ALA A 39 7.72 -4.60 14.48
C ALA A 39 8.01 -3.96 13.11
N SER A 40 8.70 -4.67 12.21
CA SER A 40 8.99 -4.18 10.86
C SER A 40 7.72 -4.00 10.03
N CYS A 41 6.78 -4.95 10.08
CA CYS A 41 5.48 -4.81 9.42
C CYS A 41 4.72 -3.57 9.90
N LEU A 42 4.67 -3.35 11.22
CA LEU A 42 4.01 -2.19 11.81
C LEU A 42 4.71 -0.87 11.44
N ALA A 43 6.04 -0.88 11.36
CA ALA A 43 6.83 0.29 10.94
C ALA A 43 6.61 0.66 9.47
N ILE A 44 6.44 -0.33 8.59
CA ILE A 44 6.25 -0.10 7.14
C ILE A 44 4.93 0.62 6.85
N VAL A 45 3.85 0.34 7.61
CA VAL A 45 2.52 0.93 7.39
C VAL A 45 2.55 2.47 7.27
N PRO A 46 3.04 3.23 8.27
CA PRO A 46 3.11 4.69 8.17
C PRO A 46 4.15 5.17 7.16
N LEU A 47 5.25 4.43 6.95
CA LEU A 47 6.28 4.79 5.98
C LEU A 47 5.74 4.73 4.55
N ALA A 48 4.94 3.71 4.22
CA ALA A 48 4.26 3.59 2.94
C ALA A 48 3.26 4.74 2.74
N GLY A 49 2.50 5.11 3.78
CA GLY A 49 1.60 6.27 3.74
C GLY A 49 2.33 7.60 3.48
N LEU A 50 3.45 7.85 4.18
CA LEU A 50 4.30 9.02 3.95
C LEU A 50 4.82 9.08 2.52
N MET A 51 5.29 7.92 2.01
CA MET A 51 5.82 7.81 0.66
C MET A 51 4.74 8.06 -0.40
N GLY A 52 3.53 7.52 -0.19
CA GLY A 52 2.37 7.76 -1.04
C GLY A 52 2.01 9.24 -1.11
N HIS A 53 1.86 9.91 0.03
CA HIS A 53 1.56 11.35 0.05
C HIS A 53 2.66 12.21 -0.57
N ALA A 54 3.93 11.90 -0.31
CA ALA A 54 5.03 12.59 -0.94
C ALA A 54 4.99 12.44 -2.47
N THR A 55 4.65 11.24 -2.95
CA THR A 55 4.50 10.95 -4.38
C THR A 55 3.32 11.70 -4.99
N GLU A 56 2.18 11.73 -4.31
CA GLU A 56 0.98 12.43 -4.75
C GLU A 56 1.23 13.94 -4.86
N THR A 57 1.84 14.55 -3.83
CA THR A 57 2.21 15.98 -3.86
C THR A 57 3.19 16.28 -5.00
N LEU A 58 4.17 15.40 -5.24
CA LEU A 58 5.12 15.56 -6.35
C LEU A 58 4.43 15.39 -7.71
N ALA A 59 3.48 14.45 -7.83
CA ALA A 59 2.76 14.17 -9.06
C ALA A 59 1.85 15.33 -9.47
N GLU A 60 1.23 16.03 -8.51
CA GLU A 60 0.41 17.21 -8.76
C GLU A 60 1.21 18.36 -9.38
N GLU A 61 2.47 18.53 -9.00
CA GLU A 61 3.35 19.60 -9.49
C GLU A 61 3.96 19.32 -10.89
N LEU A 62 4.01 18.04 -11.31
CA LEU A 62 4.72 17.62 -12.53
C LEU A 62 3.81 17.40 -13.75
N GLY A 63 2.51 17.64 -13.61
CA GLY A 63 1.50 17.48 -14.67
C GLY A 63 1.07 16.02 -14.91
N GLU A 64 -0.04 15.82 -15.62
CA GLU A 64 -0.75 14.53 -15.69
C GLU A 64 0.11 13.35 -16.16
N GLY A 65 0.96 13.53 -17.18
CA GLY A 65 1.77 12.44 -17.75
C GLY A 65 2.88 11.97 -16.81
N VAL A 66 3.75 12.89 -16.38
CA VAL A 66 4.89 12.57 -15.49
C VAL A 66 4.40 12.25 -14.08
N GLY A 67 3.40 12.98 -13.59
CA GLY A 67 2.77 12.71 -12.30
C GLY A 67 2.09 11.34 -12.25
N GLY A 68 1.38 10.95 -13.32
CA GLY A 68 0.78 9.62 -13.44
C GLY A 68 1.82 8.50 -13.37
N LEU A 69 2.95 8.66 -14.07
CA LEU A 69 4.06 7.68 -14.01
C LEU A 69 4.69 7.59 -12.61
N LEU A 70 4.89 8.73 -11.94
CA LEU A 70 5.42 8.77 -10.58
C LEU A 70 4.48 8.10 -9.58
N ASN A 71 3.17 8.37 -9.67
CA ASN A 71 2.20 7.75 -8.79
C ASN A 71 2.12 6.22 -9.01
N ALA A 72 2.13 5.77 -10.26
CA ALA A 72 2.13 4.35 -10.58
C ALA A 72 3.35 3.60 -10.01
N THR A 73 4.51 4.25 -9.98
CA THR A 73 5.78 3.66 -9.51
C THR A 73 5.99 3.83 -8.01
N PHE A 74 6.05 5.07 -7.54
CA PHE A 74 6.36 5.39 -6.14
C PHE A 74 5.15 5.23 -5.21
N GLY A 75 3.92 5.31 -5.71
CA GLY A 75 2.71 5.00 -4.93
C GLY A 75 2.66 3.54 -4.46
N ASN A 76 3.32 2.64 -5.20
CA ASN A 76 3.47 1.21 -4.84
C ASN A 76 4.91 0.84 -4.48
N ALA A 77 5.80 1.80 -4.22
CA ALA A 77 7.22 1.52 -4.06
C ALA A 77 7.52 0.63 -2.85
N ALA A 78 6.76 0.74 -1.76
CA ALA A 78 6.94 -0.16 -0.60
C ALA A 78 6.80 -1.63 -1.01
N GLU A 79 5.77 -1.95 -1.80
CA GLU A 79 5.53 -3.30 -2.33
C GLU A 79 6.67 -3.73 -3.25
N LEU A 80 7.06 -2.87 -4.20
CA LEU A 80 8.15 -3.16 -5.14
C LEU A 80 9.50 -3.38 -4.44
N ILE A 81 9.84 -2.57 -3.44
CA ILE A 81 11.09 -2.70 -2.67
C ILE A 81 11.12 -4.04 -1.94
N ILE A 82 10.05 -4.39 -1.24
CA ILE A 82 9.95 -5.66 -0.50
C ILE A 82 10.02 -6.85 -1.47
N ALA A 83 9.30 -6.77 -2.59
CA ALA A 83 9.33 -7.81 -3.62
C ALA A 83 10.73 -8.01 -4.20
N LEU A 84 11.44 -6.93 -4.53
CA LEU A 84 12.80 -7.00 -5.08
C LEU A 84 13.80 -7.58 -4.08
N ILE A 85 13.73 -7.20 -2.80
CA ILE A 85 14.60 -7.75 -1.75
C ILE A 85 14.29 -9.24 -1.55
N ALA A 86 13.02 -9.61 -1.46
CA ALA A 86 12.60 -11.00 -1.30
C ALA A 86 13.03 -11.87 -2.50
N MET A 87 12.94 -11.36 -3.73
CA MET A 87 13.44 -12.06 -4.92
C MET A 87 14.96 -12.27 -4.87
N LYS A 88 15.73 -11.27 -4.42
CA LYS A 88 17.20 -11.41 -4.26
C LYS A 88 17.57 -12.50 -3.26
N GLU A 89 16.75 -12.70 -2.23
CA GLU A 89 16.88 -13.76 -1.24
C GLU A 89 16.26 -15.11 -1.69
N GLY A 90 15.86 -15.24 -2.96
CA GLY A 90 15.27 -16.46 -3.52
C GLY A 90 13.86 -16.77 -3.02
N LYS A 91 13.16 -15.81 -2.41
CA LYS A 91 11.80 -15.97 -1.84
C LYS A 91 10.70 -15.74 -2.88
N TYR A 92 10.81 -16.38 -4.05
CA TYR A 92 9.88 -16.18 -5.16
C TYR A 92 8.43 -16.51 -4.82
N GLU A 93 8.18 -17.54 -4.00
CA GLU A 93 6.82 -17.88 -3.56
C GLU A 93 6.20 -16.78 -2.69
N VAL A 94 7.00 -16.12 -1.84
CA VAL A 94 6.53 -15.00 -1.02
C VAL A 94 6.14 -13.82 -1.90
N VAL A 95 6.93 -13.56 -2.95
CA VAL A 95 6.68 -12.45 -3.89
C VAL A 95 5.43 -12.70 -4.73
N LYS A 96 5.25 -13.92 -5.24
CA LYS A 96 4.02 -14.30 -5.94
C LYS A 96 2.81 -14.16 -5.02
N ALA A 97 2.91 -14.70 -3.80
CA ALA A 97 1.85 -14.61 -2.81
C ALA A 97 1.52 -13.16 -2.43
N SER A 98 2.53 -12.29 -2.28
CA SER A 98 2.31 -10.87 -1.93
C SER A 98 1.63 -10.10 -3.06
N LEU A 99 2.06 -10.28 -4.32
CA LEU A 99 1.44 -9.63 -5.49
C LEU A 99 -0.01 -10.07 -5.67
N THR A 100 -0.27 -11.38 -5.61
CA THR A 100 -1.65 -11.90 -5.66
C THR A 100 -2.47 -11.40 -4.47
N GLY A 101 -1.89 -11.37 -3.28
CA GLY A 101 -2.51 -10.85 -2.07
C GLY A 101 -2.88 -9.37 -2.17
N SER A 102 -2.03 -8.53 -2.77
CA SER A 102 -2.27 -7.10 -2.99
C SER A 102 -3.47 -6.86 -3.92
N ILE A 103 -3.55 -7.62 -5.02
CA ILE A 103 -4.69 -7.60 -5.95
C ILE A 103 -6.00 -7.97 -5.24
N ILE A 104 -6.01 -9.12 -4.53
CA ILE A 104 -7.19 -9.59 -3.79
C ILE A 104 -7.57 -8.60 -2.68
N GLY A 105 -6.57 -8.08 -1.96
CA GLY A 105 -6.75 -7.12 -0.89
C GLY A 105 -7.43 -5.85 -1.38
N ASN A 106 -7.00 -5.29 -2.51
CA ASN A 106 -7.61 -4.08 -3.05
C ASN A 106 -9.03 -4.31 -3.58
N VAL A 107 -9.26 -5.41 -4.32
CA VAL A 107 -10.55 -5.66 -4.98
C VAL A 107 -11.63 -6.18 -4.02
N LEU A 108 -11.26 -6.98 -3.02
CA LEU A 108 -12.24 -7.55 -2.09
C LEU A 108 -12.25 -6.83 -0.76
N LEU A 109 -11.09 -6.70 -0.10
CA LEU A 109 -11.03 -6.16 1.26
C LEU A 109 -11.23 -4.64 1.26
N VAL A 110 -10.41 -3.88 0.53
CA VAL A 110 -10.46 -2.41 0.53
C VAL A 110 -11.76 -1.92 -0.11
N LEU A 111 -12.10 -2.42 -1.30
CA LEU A 111 -13.36 -2.08 -1.96
C LEU A 111 -14.57 -2.48 -1.12
N GLY A 112 -14.58 -3.71 -0.57
CA GLY A 112 -15.68 -4.20 0.26
C GLY A 112 -15.88 -3.38 1.53
N LEU A 113 -14.79 -3.04 2.23
CA LEU A 113 -14.84 -2.14 3.39
C LEU A 113 -15.29 -0.73 3.01
N SER A 114 -14.85 -0.21 1.87
CA SER A 114 -15.26 1.12 1.38
C SER A 114 -16.76 1.18 1.08
N ILE A 115 -17.32 0.13 0.48
CA ILE A 115 -18.76 -0.02 0.25
C ILE A 115 -19.50 -0.18 1.59
N LEU A 116 -19.00 -1.03 2.50
CA LEU A 116 -19.63 -1.25 3.79
C LEU A 116 -19.70 0.04 4.60
N VAL A 117 -18.56 0.73 4.79
CA VAL A 117 -18.46 1.96 5.59
C VAL A 117 -19.26 3.10 4.94
N GLY A 118 -19.19 3.26 3.61
CA GLY A 118 -20.02 4.24 2.91
C GLY A 118 -21.51 3.93 3.03
N GLY A 119 -21.87 2.65 2.96
CA GLY A 119 -23.23 2.13 3.11
C GLY A 119 -23.86 2.35 4.49
N LEU A 120 -23.05 2.52 5.54
CA LEU A 120 -23.55 2.85 6.88
C LEU A 120 -24.27 4.21 6.93
N LYS A 121 -23.88 5.14 6.06
CA LYS A 121 -24.46 6.50 5.98
C LYS A 121 -25.34 6.68 4.75
N TYR A 122 -24.98 6.07 3.62
CA TYR A 122 -25.65 6.27 2.34
C TYR A 122 -26.32 4.97 1.88
N PRO A 123 -27.65 4.93 1.70
CA PRO A 123 -28.36 3.69 1.33
C PRO A 123 -28.03 3.21 -0.08
N SER A 124 -27.53 4.09 -0.94
CA SER A 124 -27.00 3.74 -2.26
C SER A 124 -25.79 4.62 -2.58
N GLN A 125 -24.72 4.01 -3.08
CA GLN A 125 -23.53 4.72 -3.56
C GLN A 125 -23.52 4.67 -5.09
N GLN A 126 -23.44 5.83 -5.73
CA GLN A 126 -23.36 5.94 -7.19
C GLN A 126 -21.91 6.10 -7.62
N PHE A 127 -21.52 5.33 -8.64
CA PHE A 127 -20.19 5.38 -9.25
C PHE A 127 -20.33 5.70 -10.73
N ASN A 128 -19.31 6.33 -11.32
CA ASN A 128 -19.28 6.60 -12.75
C ASN A 128 -19.19 5.28 -13.53
N ARG A 129 -20.25 4.94 -14.27
CA ARG A 129 -20.36 3.67 -15.01
C ARG A 129 -19.21 3.45 -15.99
N THR A 130 -18.77 4.49 -16.68
CA THR A 130 -17.67 4.40 -17.66
C THR A 130 -16.35 4.09 -16.96
N ALA A 131 -16.02 4.83 -15.90
CA ALA A 131 -14.79 4.63 -15.15
C ALA A 131 -14.76 3.25 -14.46
N SER A 132 -15.87 2.85 -13.82
CA SER A 132 -15.97 1.54 -13.17
C SER A 132 -15.87 0.38 -14.16
N SER A 133 -16.51 0.49 -15.34
CA SER A 133 -16.45 -0.54 -16.39
C SER A 133 -15.04 -0.68 -16.98
N LEU A 134 -14.37 0.44 -17.26
CA LEU A 134 -12.97 0.45 -17.70
C LEU A 134 -12.07 -0.19 -16.64
N GLY A 135 -12.21 0.22 -15.39
CA GLY A 135 -11.44 -0.33 -14.26
C GLY A 135 -11.62 -1.84 -14.10
N SER A 136 -12.87 -2.34 -14.13
CA SER A 136 -13.14 -3.77 -14.01
C SER A 136 -12.61 -4.58 -15.19
N THR A 137 -12.69 -4.03 -16.40
CA THR A 137 -12.21 -4.69 -17.62
C THR A 137 -10.68 -4.80 -17.59
N LEU A 138 -9.99 -3.71 -17.28
CA LEU A 138 -8.52 -3.70 -17.14
C LEU A 138 -8.07 -4.65 -16.03
N MET A 139 -8.73 -4.63 -14.86
CA MET A 139 -8.38 -5.52 -13.76
C MET A 139 -8.57 -7.01 -14.12
N THR A 140 -9.65 -7.33 -14.83
CA THR A 140 -9.89 -8.69 -15.32
C THR A 140 -8.80 -9.13 -16.30
N LEU A 141 -8.45 -8.26 -17.26
CA LEU A 141 -7.40 -8.55 -18.24
C LEU A 141 -6.03 -8.71 -17.56
N SER A 142 -5.67 -7.83 -16.64
CA SER A 142 -4.44 -7.92 -15.85
C SER A 142 -4.39 -9.19 -15.01
N GLY A 143 -5.50 -9.58 -14.38
CA GLY A 143 -5.59 -10.83 -13.61
C GLY A 143 -5.40 -12.07 -14.48
N ILE A 144 -6.02 -12.12 -15.67
CA ILE A 144 -5.80 -13.21 -16.63
C ILE A 144 -4.34 -13.24 -17.08
N ALA A 145 -3.78 -12.10 -17.46
CA ALA A 145 -2.38 -12.00 -17.90
C ALA A 145 -1.38 -12.45 -16.83
N LEU A 146 -1.67 -12.22 -15.55
CA LEU A 146 -0.83 -12.67 -14.44
C LEU A 146 -0.87 -14.21 -14.23
N ILE A 147 -1.98 -14.86 -14.57
CA ILE A 147 -2.16 -16.31 -14.42
C ILE A 147 -1.58 -17.09 -15.61
N VAL A 148 -1.57 -16.49 -16.80
CA VAL A 148 -0.95 -17.09 -17.99
C VAL A 148 0.57 -17.09 -17.79
N PRO A 149 1.25 -18.25 -17.84
CA PRO A 149 2.69 -18.38 -17.62
C PRO A 149 3.56 -17.65 -18.65
#